data_AF-A0A7X6RSV9-F1
#
_entry.id   AF-A0A7X6RSV9-F1
#
_cell.length_a   1.000
_cell.length_b   1.000
_cell.length_c   1.000
_cell.angle_alpha   90.00
_cell.angle_beta   90.00
_cell.angle_gamma   90.00
#
_symmetry.space_group_name_H-M   'P 1'
#
loop_
_entity.id
_entity.type
_entity.pdbx_description
1 polymer ?
#
loop_
_entity_poly.entity_id
_entity_poly.type
_entity_poly.pdbx_seq_one_letter_code
_entity_poly.pdbx_strand_id
1 'polypeptide(L)'
;MTRRKGRVPALLAITLSACAALTACSTPEPEPERGGLPPDYVSFFWVERQVMLHTLDRMLVENDPEEVLENSTGSRDRLFEARILQETEDGYTVELDYDEWRTEEVGPISRIDAALANATEFNEVTWCGETVNGEDFVDAYVEEFWETLDSHEEYTASIADYVDCGDGTP
;
A
#
# COMPACT_ATOMS: atom_id res chain seq x y z
N MET A 1 -79.22 40.08 -37.49
CA MET A 1 -79.84 40.99 -36.51
C MET A 1 -78.87 41.25 -35.39
N THR A 2 -78.62 42.52 -35.12
CA THR A 2 -77.74 43.08 -34.10
C THR A 2 -78.18 42.72 -32.68
N ARG A 3 -77.24 42.32 -31.82
CA ARG A 3 -77.31 42.63 -30.38
C ARG A 3 -75.91 42.69 -29.74
N ARG A 4 -75.61 43.90 -29.30
CA ARG A 4 -74.47 44.43 -28.55
C ARG A 4 -74.65 44.10 -27.06
N LYS A 5 -73.64 43.60 -26.35
CA LYS A 5 -73.31 44.06 -24.98
C LYS A 5 -72.05 43.43 -24.35
N GLY A 6 -71.27 44.29 -23.72
CA GLY A 6 -70.17 43.97 -22.81
C GLY A 6 -68.82 44.04 -23.52
N ARG A 7 -67.78 44.72 -23.03
CA ARG A 7 -67.48 45.33 -21.73
C ARG A 7 -66.44 46.45 -21.94
N VAL A 8 -66.35 47.29 -20.93
CA VAL A 8 -65.55 48.51 -20.70
C VAL A 8 -64.05 48.38 -21.07
N PRO A 9 -63.39 49.43 -21.60
CA PRO A 9 -61.95 49.46 -21.76
C PRO A 9 -61.23 49.99 -20.49
N ALA A 10 -60.09 49.34 -20.22
CA ALA A 10 -58.85 49.80 -19.59
C ALA A 10 -58.87 50.98 -18.60
N LEU A 11 -58.28 50.75 -17.42
CA LEU A 11 -57.16 51.56 -16.93
C LEU A 11 -56.39 50.80 -15.82
N LEU A 12 -55.07 50.87 -15.96
CA LEU A 12 -54.05 50.20 -15.17
C LEU A 12 -54.00 50.71 -13.72
N ALA A 13 -53.81 49.79 -12.78
CA ALA A 13 -53.16 50.09 -11.51
C ALA A 13 -51.96 49.15 -11.36
N ILE A 14 -50.78 49.76 -11.42
CA ILE A 14 -49.46 49.15 -11.35
C ILE A 14 -49.23 48.72 -9.90
N THR A 15 -49.16 47.41 -9.63
CA THR A 15 -48.58 46.90 -8.38
C THR A 15 -47.15 46.48 -8.65
N LEU A 16 -46.23 47.24 -8.09
CA LEU A 16 -44.79 46.99 -8.04
C LEU A 16 -44.52 45.55 -7.57
N SER A 17 -44.05 44.73 -8.50
CA SER A 17 -43.49 43.42 -8.21
C SER A 17 -42.17 43.63 -7.46
N ALA A 18 -42.18 43.38 -6.16
CA ALA A 18 -40.96 43.23 -5.39
C ALA A 18 -40.26 41.95 -5.86
N CYS A 19 -39.33 42.08 -6.80
CA CYS A 19 -38.38 41.01 -7.11
C CYS A 19 -37.47 40.84 -5.90
N ALA A 20 -37.80 39.90 -5.02
CA ALA A 20 -36.82 39.33 -4.12
C ALA A 20 -35.81 38.58 -4.99
N ALA A 21 -34.73 39.26 -5.37
CA ALA A 21 -33.55 38.60 -5.89
C ALA A 21 -32.97 37.76 -4.74
N LEU A 22 -33.32 36.48 -4.70
CA LEU A 22 -32.54 35.50 -3.99
C LEU A 22 -31.20 35.44 -4.73
N THR A 23 -30.20 36.17 -4.22
CA THR A 23 -28.81 35.86 -4.54
C THR A 23 -28.56 34.47 -4.00
N ALA A 24 -28.81 33.47 -4.83
CA ALA A 24 -28.25 32.15 -4.67
C ALA A 24 -26.73 32.32 -4.75
N CYS A 25 -26.12 32.64 -3.61
CA CYS A 25 -24.72 32.37 -3.40
C CYS A 25 -24.60 30.85 -3.48
N SER A 26 -24.30 30.33 -4.68
CA SER A 26 -23.67 29.03 -4.82
C SER A 26 -22.41 29.08 -3.99
N THR A 27 -22.53 28.74 -2.71
CA THR A 27 -21.42 28.19 -1.96
C THR A 27 -21.08 26.93 -2.75
N PRO A 28 -19.88 26.81 -3.35
CA PRO A 28 -19.50 25.54 -3.93
C PRO A 28 -19.69 24.50 -2.83
N GLU A 29 -20.44 23.44 -3.12
CA GLU A 29 -20.41 22.25 -2.27
C GLU A 29 -18.93 21.95 -2.02
N PRO A 30 -18.51 21.77 -0.75
CA PRO A 30 -17.15 21.34 -0.50
C PRO A 30 -16.94 20.09 -1.33
N GLU A 31 -15.90 20.10 -2.18
CA GLU A 31 -15.46 18.88 -2.83
C GLU A 31 -15.37 17.82 -1.72
N PRO A 32 -15.91 16.60 -1.93
CA PRO A 32 -15.73 15.55 -0.94
C PRO A 32 -14.24 15.52 -0.65
N GLU A 33 -13.87 15.74 0.62
CA GLU A 33 -12.48 15.55 1.04
C GLU A 33 -12.07 14.23 0.42
N ARG A 34 -11.03 14.24 -0.43
CA ARG A 34 -10.49 12.98 -0.97
C ARG A 34 -10.20 12.14 0.25
N GLY A 35 -11.09 11.19 0.53
CA GLY A 35 -11.04 10.43 1.76
C GLY A 35 -9.66 9.83 1.81
N GLY A 36 -8.86 10.29 2.78
CA GLY A 36 -7.60 9.65 3.06
C GLY A 36 -7.90 8.18 3.33
N LEU A 37 -6.97 7.30 2.94
CA LEU A 37 -7.08 5.92 3.39
C LEU A 37 -7.18 5.91 4.92
N PRO A 38 -7.97 4.98 5.48
CA PRO A 38 -8.02 4.79 6.92
C PRO A 38 -6.61 4.71 7.52
N PRO A 39 -6.37 5.25 8.73
CA PRO A 39 -5.05 5.24 9.36
C PRO A 39 -4.51 3.82 9.62
N ASP A 40 -5.39 2.83 9.63
CA ASP A 40 -5.13 1.39 9.79
C ASP A 40 -5.10 0.64 8.44
N TYR A 41 -5.22 1.33 7.31
CA TYR A 41 -5.23 0.70 5.99
C TYR A 41 -3.93 -0.06 5.71
N VAL A 42 -4.06 -1.37 5.53
CA VAL A 42 -2.98 -2.25 5.08
C VAL A 42 -3.02 -2.33 3.55
N SER A 43 -1.92 -1.97 2.89
CA SER A 43 -1.80 -2.12 1.44
C SER A 43 -1.20 -3.47 1.06
N PHE A 44 -1.62 -4.04 -0.08
CA PHE A 44 -1.02 -5.25 -0.66
C PHE A 44 0.51 -5.17 -0.72
N PHE A 45 1.03 -4.07 -1.28
CA PHE A 45 2.47 -3.83 -1.41
C PHE A 45 3.19 -3.70 -0.07
N TRP A 46 2.48 -3.38 1.01
CA TRP A 46 3.08 -3.42 2.34
C TRP A 46 3.21 -4.86 2.82
N VAL A 47 2.16 -5.68 2.68
CA VAL A 47 2.19 -7.10 3.07
C VAL A 47 3.28 -7.85 2.32
N GLU A 48 3.28 -7.77 0.99
CA GLU A 48 4.27 -8.40 0.12
C GLU A 48 5.70 -8.01 0.52
N ARG A 49 5.94 -6.70 0.74
CA ARG A 49 7.25 -6.19 1.21
C ARG A 49 7.66 -6.80 2.54
N GLN A 50 6.76 -6.88 3.52
CA GLN A 50 7.08 -7.44 4.83
C GLN A 50 7.46 -8.91 4.71
N VAL A 51 6.70 -9.71 3.95
CA VAL A 51 7.02 -11.13 3.75
C VAL A 51 8.39 -11.29 3.10
N MET A 52 8.70 -10.49 2.07
CA MET A 52 10.02 -10.51 1.42
C MET A 52 11.15 -10.15 2.38
N LEU A 53 10.97 -9.12 3.22
CA LEU A 53 11.98 -8.70 4.20
C LEU A 53 12.28 -9.80 5.20
N HIS A 54 11.23 -10.37 5.82
CA HIS A 54 11.38 -11.45 6.79
C HIS A 54 11.96 -12.72 6.16
N THR A 55 11.55 -13.04 4.93
CA THR A 55 12.10 -14.19 4.18
C THR A 55 13.58 -13.97 3.88
N LEU A 56 13.98 -12.78 3.41
CA LEU A 56 15.38 -12.47 3.12
C LEU A 56 16.23 -12.48 4.41
N ASP A 57 15.73 -11.94 5.51
CA ASP A 57 16.41 -12.00 6.80
C ASP A 57 16.66 -13.45 7.20
N ARG A 58 15.64 -14.31 7.07
CA ARG A 58 15.78 -15.72 7.40
C ARG A 58 16.71 -16.47 6.45
N MET A 59 16.72 -16.14 5.16
CA MET A 59 17.69 -16.69 4.20
C MET A 59 19.13 -16.40 4.61
N LEU A 60 19.42 -15.20 5.10
CA LEU A 60 20.77 -14.84 5.58
C LEU A 60 21.17 -15.63 6.84
N VAL A 61 20.21 -16.11 7.63
CA VAL A 61 20.47 -16.92 8.83
C VAL A 61 20.61 -18.41 8.50
N GLU A 62 19.76 -18.94 7.63
CA GLU A 62 19.65 -20.39 7.37
C GLU A 62 20.57 -20.87 6.24
N ASN A 63 20.89 -20.01 5.27
CA ASN A 63 21.79 -20.31 4.15
C ASN A 63 23.17 -19.65 4.35
N ASP A 64 24.09 -19.86 3.41
CA ASP A 64 25.36 -19.11 3.38
C ASP A 64 25.06 -17.64 3.00
N PRO A 65 25.32 -16.66 3.88
CA PRO A 65 25.00 -15.26 3.60
C PRO A 65 25.72 -14.74 2.36
N GLU A 66 26.96 -15.15 2.11
CA GLU A 66 27.72 -14.68 0.94
C GLU A 66 27.08 -15.19 -0.34
N GLU A 67 26.61 -16.44 -0.36
CA GLU A 67 25.88 -17.01 -1.50
C GLU A 67 24.54 -16.28 -1.73
N VAL A 68 23.79 -15.99 -0.66
CA VAL A 68 22.53 -15.23 -0.74
C VAL A 68 22.75 -13.86 -1.38
N LEU A 69 23.83 -13.18 -0.98
CA LEU A 69 24.20 -11.87 -1.51
C LEU A 69 24.76 -11.92 -2.93
N GLU A 70 25.52 -12.96 -3.27
CA GLU A 70 26.02 -13.19 -4.63
C GLU A 70 24.87 -13.47 -5.59
N ASN A 71 23.85 -14.23 -5.18
CA ASN A 71 22.67 -14.52 -5.99
C ASN A 71 21.78 -13.29 -6.22
N SER A 72 21.78 -12.33 -5.28
CA SER A 72 21.01 -11.08 -5.32
C SER A 72 21.59 -10.00 -6.26
N THR A 73 22.27 -10.40 -7.35
CA THR A 73 22.99 -9.48 -8.25
C THR A 73 22.11 -8.36 -8.79
N GLY A 74 22.62 -7.12 -8.73
CA GLY A 74 21.89 -5.92 -9.20
C GLY A 74 20.91 -5.31 -8.20
N SER A 75 20.50 -6.08 -7.18
CA SER A 75 19.59 -5.64 -6.11
C SER A 75 20.32 -5.35 -4.81
N ARG A 76 21.38 -6.12 -4.52
CA ARG A 76 22.22 -6.00 -3.32
C ARG A 76 22.67 -4.57 -3.03
N ASP A 77 23.27 -3.90 -4.01
CA ASP A 77 23.82 -2.55 -3.79
C ASP A 77 22.74 -1.56 -3.38
N ARG A 78 21.53 -1.67 -3.96
CA ARG A 78 20.39 -0.85 -3.58
C ARG A 78 19.92 -1.14 -2.16
N LEU A 79 19.85 -2.41 -1.75
CA LEU A 79 19.43 -2.78 -0.41
C LEU A 79 20.43 -2.26 0.65
N PHE A 80 21.74 -2.27 0.36
CA PHE A 80 22.75 -1.64 1.21
C PHE A 80 22.63 -0.11 1.24
N GLU A 81 22.50 0.54 0.08
CA GLU A 81 22.32 2.00 0.00
C GLU A 81 21.07 2.45 0.78
N ALA A 82 19.99 1.67 0.71
CA ALA A 82 18.75 1.92 1.45
C ALA A 82 18.84 1.61 2.95
N ARG A 83 19.96 1.05 3.45
CA ARG A 83 20.12 0.49 4.79
C ARG A 83 19.15 -0.63 5.15
N ILE A 84 18.57 -1.28 4.16
CA ILE A 84 17.73 -2.46 4.36
C ILE A 84 18.62 -3.64 4.64
N LEU A 85 19.67 -3.83 3.84
CA LEU A 85 20.70 -4.81 4.13
C LEU A 85 21.86 -4.11 4.84
N GLN A 86 22.34 -4.67 5.95
CA GLN A 86 23.43 -4.10 6.74
C GLN A 86 24.47 -5.16 7.07
N GLU A 87 25.76 -4.78 6.97
CA GLU A 87 26.88 -5.57 7.47
C GLU A 87 27.12 -5.22 8.94
N THR A 88 27.24 -6.23 9.77
CA THR A 88 27.44 -6.17 11.23
C THR A 88 28.67 -6.98 11.61
N GLU A 89 29.04 -6.98 12.90
CA GLU A 89 30.14 -7.82 13.40
C GLU A 89 29.85 -9.32 13.26
N ASP A 90 28.56 -9.69 13.23
CA ASP A 90 28.08 -11.08 13.21
C ASP A 90 27.65 -11.55 11.80
N GLY A 91 27.89 -10.75 10.75
CA GLY A 91 27.48 -11.04 9.37
C GLY A 91 26.50 -10.01 8.84
N TYR A 92 25.48 -10.45 8.10
CA TYR A 92 24.51 -9.56 7.47
C TYR A 92 23.13 -9.67 8.13
N THR A 93 22.39 -8.57 8.16
CA THR A 93 21.02 -8.51 8.71
C THR A 93 20.13 -7.64 7.85
N VAL A 94 18.83 -7.89 7.90
CA VAL A 94 17.81 -7.04 7.28
C VAL A 94 17.20 -6.10 8.33
N GLU A 95 17.19 -4.81 8.04
CA GLU A 95 16.44 -3.80 8.79
C GLU A 95 14.95 -3.88 8.44
N LEU A 96 14.13 -4.21 9.44
CA LEU A 96 12.69 -4.35 9.30
C LEU A 96 11.97 -3.03 9.61
N ASP A 97 12.58 -2.13 10.37
CA ASP A 97 12.01 -0.83 10.70
C ASP A 97 12.16 0.14 9.52
N TYR A 98 11.03 0.45 8.88
CA TYR A 98 10.98 1.37 7.75
C TYR A 98 11.53 2.76 8.08
N ASP A 99 11.43 3.22 9.35
CA ASP A 99 11.92 4.53 9.76
C ASP A 99 13.45 4.61 9.80
N GLU A 100 14.15 3.47 9.84
CA GLU A 100 15.62 3.39 9.78
C GLU A 100 16.16 3.34 8.34
N TRP A 101 15.28 3.21 7.35
CA TRP A 101 15.65 3.10 5.94
C TRP A 101 16.04 4.46 5.32
N ARG A 102 16.98 4.43 4.39
CA ARG A 102 17.42 5.58 3.58
C ARG A 102 16.79 5.61 2.21
N THR A 103 15.46 5.66 2.18
CA THR A 103 14.70 5.58 0.92
C THR A 103 14.94 6.77 -0.01
N GLU A 104 15.28 7.94 0.54
CA GLU A 104 15.58 9.16 -0.23
C GLU A 104 16.78 9.00 -1.19
N GLU A 105 17.74 8.14 -0.84
CA GLU A 105 18.98 7.94 -1.58
C GLU A 105 18.82 6.96 -2.76
N VAL A 106 17.84 6.04 -2.67
CA VAL A 106 17.66 4.92 -3.61
C VAL A 106 16.47 5.07 -4.57
N GLY A 107 15.64 6.09 -4.35
CA GLY A 107 14.52 6.45 -5.22
C GLY A 107 13.16 5.95 -4.69
N PRO A 108 12.14 5.79 -5.56
CA PRO A 108 10.80 5.44 -5.11
C PRO A 108 10.78 4.05 -4.46
N ILE A 109 9.86 3.84 -3.51
CA ILE A 109 9.71 2.57 -2.77
C ILE A 109 9.55 1.35 -3.69
N SER A 110 8.93 1.52 -4.87
CA SER A 110 8.81 0.44 -5.86
C SER A 110 10.14 -0.09 -6.39
N ARG A 111 11.23 0.69 -6.30
CA ARG A 111 12.57 0.21 -6.64
C ARG A 111 13.20 -0.63 -5.53
N ILE A 112 12.81 -0.38 -4.29
CA ILE A 112 13.16 -1.23 -3.16
C ILE A 112 12.38 -2.54 -3.28
N ASP A 113 11.08 -2.47 -3.56
CA ASP A 113 10.23 -3.65 -3.75
C ASP A 113 10.78 -4.57 -4.85
N ALA A 114 11.15 -3.99 -5.99
CA ALA A 114 11.80 -4.75 -7.07
C ALA A 114 13.17 -5.34 -6.67
N ALA A 115 13.91 -4.68 -5.78
CA ALA A 115 15.18 -5.21 -5.30
C ALA A 115 14.98 -6.35 -4.29
N LEU A 116 13.96 -6.25 -3.43
CA LEU A 116 13.55 -7.33 -2.53
C LEU A 116 13.06 -8.54 -3.31
N ALA A 117 12.15 -8.34 -4.26
CA ALA A 117 11.61 -9.42 -5.10
C ALA A 117 12.72 -10.18 -5.82
N ASN A 118 13.69 -9.46 -6.38
CA ASN A 118 14.85 -10.07 -7.01
C ASN A 118 15.75 -10.80 -6.00
N ALA A 119 15.99 -10.25 -4.81
CA ALA A 119 16.78 -10.92 -3.79
C ALA A 119 16.12 -12.23 -3.31
N THR A 120 14.79 -12.27 -3.23
CA THR A 120 14.05 -13.49 -2.88
C THR A 120 13.94 -14.48 -4.05
N GLU A 121 13.70 -14.01 -5.28
CA GLU A 121 13.59 -14.85 -6.50
C GLU A 121 14.84 -15.69 -6.75
N PHE A 122 16.04 -15.13 -6.52
CA PHE A 122 17.29 -15.83 -6.81
C PHE A 122 17.81 -16.69 -5.65
N ASN A 123 17.02 -16.85 -4.59
CA ASN A 123 17.38 -17.65 -3.41
C ASN A 123 16.30 -18.65 -3.07
N GLU A 124 16.68 -19.71 -2.35
CA GLU A 124 15.79 -20.80 -1.99
C GLU A 124 15.47 -20.80 -0.49
N VAL A 125 14.22 -21.12 -0.17
CA VAL A 125 13.78 -21.44 1.19
C VAL A 125 13.98 -22.92 1.41
N THR A 126 14.85 -23.26 2.36
CA THR A 126 15.31 -24.64 2.61
C THR A 126 14.96 -25.15 4.02
N TRP A 127 14.49 -24.25 4.90
CA TRP A 127 14.28 -24.55 6.32
C TRP A 127 12.87 -25.04 6.67
N CYS A 128 11.89 -24.89 5.76
CA CYS A 128 10.51 -25.37 5.95
C CYS A 128 10.23 -26.76 5.36
N GLY A 129 11.29 -27.55 5.11
CA GLY A 129 11.18 -28.93 4.63
C GLY A 129 11.47 -29.06 3.15
N GLU A 130 10.46 -28.87 2.29
CA GLU A 130 10.68 -28.88 0.84
C GLU A 130 11.40 -27.61 0.41
N THR A 131 12.39 -27.76 -0.46
CA THR A 131 13.08 -26.63 -1.07
C THR A 131 12.15 -25.95 -2.06
N VAL A 132 11.87 -24.67 -1.84
CA VAL A 132 11.06 -23.84 -2.73
C VAL A 132 11.80 -22.55 -3.07
N ASN A 133 11.46 -21.96 -4.21
CA ASN A 133 11.97 -20.65 -4.57
C ASN A 133 11.45 -19.59 -3.58
N GLY A 134 12.25 -18.56 -3.28
CA GLY A 134 11.85 -17.49 -2.37
C GLY A 134 10.68 -16.65 -2.87
N GLU A 135 10.59 -16.39 -4.18
CA GLU A 135 9.42 -15.73 -4.78
C GLU A 135 8.17 -16.60 -4.60
N ASP A 136 8.25 -17.90 -4.96
CA ASP A 136 7.13 -18.82 -4.78
C ASP A 136 6.68 -18.92 -3.30
N PHE A 137 7.63 -18.86 -2.35
CA PHE A 137 7.33 -18.88 -0.92
C PHE A 137 6.59 -17.61 -0.45
N VAL A 138 6.98 -16.44 -0.96
CA VAL A 138 6.31 -15.15 -0.69
C VAL A 138 4.93 -15.13 -1.34
N ASP A 139 4.82 -15.55 -2.59
CA ASP A 139 3.58 -15.59 -3.36
C ASP A 139 2.55 -16.49 -2.69
N ALA A 140 2.96 -17.66 -2.18
CA ALA A 140 2.07 -18.56 -1.46
C ALA A 140 1.45 -17.90 -0.22
N TYR A 141 2.24 -17.16 0.56
CA TYR A 141 1.72 -16.42 1.71
C TYR A 141 0.70 -15.35 1.28
N VAL A 142 1.07 -14.56 0.27
CA VAL A 142 0.21 -13.46 -0.20
C VAL A 142 -1.08 -14.01 -0.80
N GLU A 143 -1.03 -15.11 -1.55
CA GLU A 143 -2.23 -15.80 -2.08
C GLU A 143 -3.17 -16.25 -0.96
N GLU A 144 -2.62 -16.80 0.12
CA GLU A 144 -3.41 -17.35 1.21
C GLU A 144 -3.98 -16.28 2.15
N PHE A 145 -3.18 -15.27 2.51
CA PHE A 145 -3.52 -14.35 3.60
C PHE A 145 -3.97 -12.95 3.14
N TRP A 146 -3.76 -12.56 1.89
CA TRP A 146 -4.21 -11.25 1.42
C TRP A 146 -5.73 -11.07 1.58
N GLU A 147 -6.15 -9.95 2.16
CA GLU A 147 -7.55 -9.63 2.51
C GLU A 147 -8.20 -10.55 3.57
N THR A 148 -7.44 -11.42 4.22
CA THR A 148 -7.94 -12.27 5.32
C THR A 148 -7.71 -11.69 6.72
N LEU A 149 -6.74 -10.80 6.85
CA LEU A 149 -6.37 -10.11 8.10
C LEU A 149 -6.65 -8.60 7.98
N ASP A 150 -6.98 -7.97 9.11
CA ASP A 150 -7.53 -6.61 9.15
C ASP A 150 -6.49 -5.54 9.52
N SER A 151 -5.34 -5.92 10.09
CA SER A 151 -4.38 -4.97 10.67
C SER A 151 -2.92 -5.30 10.38
N HIS A 152 -2.07 -4.26 10.44
CA HIS A 152 -0.61 -4.42 10.34
C HIS A 152 -0.07 -5.39 11.41
N GLU A 153 -0.62 -5.34 12.64
CA GLU A 153 -0.21 -6.21 13.75
C GLU A 153 -0.50 -7.69 13.46
N GLU A 154 -1.69 -8.00 12.95
CA GLU A 154 -2.07 -9.36 12.56
C GLU A 154 -1.20 -9.89 11.41
N TYR A 155 -0.97 -9.08 10.37
CA TYR A 155 -0.07 -9.48 9.29
C TYR A 155 1.36 -9.68 9.80
N THR A 156 1.90 -8.80 10.65
CA THR A 156 3.26 -8.98 11.19
C THR A 156 3.38 -10.27 12.01
N ALA A 157 2.40 -10.60 12.84
CA ALA A 157 2.38 -11.86 13.59
C ALA A 157 2.29 -13.08 12.67
N SER A 158 1.40 -13.02 11.68
CA SER A 158 1.19 -14.06 10.67
C SER A 158 2.45 -14.31 9.82
N ILE A 159 3.12 -13.25 9.34
CA ILE A 159 4.37 -13.34 8.56
C ILE A 159 5.47 -13.98 9.41
N ALA A 160 5.62 -13.54 10.66
CA ALA A 160 6.65 -14.09 11.54
C ALA A 160 6.45 -15.59 11.79
N ASP A 161 5.21 -16.03 12.04
CA ASP A 161 4.87 -17.45 12.20
C ASP A 161 5.13 -18.24 10.92
N TYR A 162 4.64 -17.74 9.77
CA TYR A 162 4.81 -18.40 8.46
C TYR A 162 6.28 -18.57 8.05
N VAL A 163 7.11 -17.52 8.22
CA VAL A 163 8.55 -17.58 7.90
C VAL A 163 9.28 -18.55 8.84
N ASP A 164 8.79 -18.74 10.06
CA ASP A 164 9.24 -19.78 11.00
C ASP A 164 8.60 -21.16 10.74
N CYS A 165 8.01 -21.36 9.56
CA CYS A 165 7.36 -22.59 9.10
C CYS A 165 6.11 -22.99 9.89
N GLY A 166 5.50 -22.02 10.56
CA GLY A 166 4.14 -22.11 11.07
C GLY A 166 3.10 -22.06 9.95
N ASP A 167 1.83 -22.07 10.33
CA ASP A 167 0.74 -22.01 9.35
C ASP A 167 0.33 -20.58 9.00
N GLY A 168 0.92 -19.56 9.63
CA GLY A 168 0.62 -18.16 9.40
C GLY A 168 -0.67 -17.69 10.09
N THR A 169 -1.30 -18.51 10.93
CA THR A 169 -2.51 -18.10 11.66
C THR A 169 -2.15 -17.38 12.97
N PRO A 170 -2.60 -16.13 13.19
CA PRO A 170 -2.32 -15.38 14.42
C PRO A 170 -3.06 -15.87 15.68
#